data_AF-A0A934AT29-F1
#
_entry.id   AF-A0A934AT29-F1
#
_cell.length_a   1.000
_cell.length_b   1.000
_cell.length_c   1.000
_cell.angle_alpha   90.00
_cell.angle_beta   90.00
_cell.angle_gamma   90.00
#
_symmetry.space_group_name_H-M   'P 1'
#
loop_
_entity.id
_entity.type
_entity.pdbx_description
1 polymer ?
#
loop_
_entity_poly.entity_id
_entity_poly.type
_entity_poly.pdbx_seq_one_letter_code
_entity_poly.pdbx_strand_id
1 'polypeptide(L)'
;MEDTRDKTIFSGYYPPRIEEWIEKGWEVVSTTGEREDFGLWRCATCKWLYKEKEQAAKFEDLPDDWKCPVCKVGKTAFEIIG
;
A
#
# COMPACT_ATOMS: atom_id res chain seq x y z
N MET A 1 -11.81 -17.94 8.62
CA MET A 1 -11.39 -16.61 9.12
C MET A 1 -10.37 -16.12 8.12
N GLU A 2 -10.86 -15.59 7.01
CA GLU A 2 -10.03 -15.24 5.85
C GLU A 2 -9.04 -14.14 6.24
N ASP A 3 -7.77 -14.42 5.93
CA ASP A 3 -6.62 -13.56 6.14
C ASP A 3 -6.92 -12.14 5.64
N THR A 4 -7.18 -11.22 6.56
CA THR A 4 -7.17 -9.76 6.34
C THR A 4 -5.77 -9.22 6.01
N ARG A 5 -4.86 -10.11 5.56
CA ARG A 5 -3.49 -9.83 5.12
C ARG A 5 -3.36 -9.79 3.60
N ASP A 6 -4.46 -9.66 2.87
CA ASP A 6 -4.41 -9.35 1.45
C ASP A 6 -3.86 -7.92 1.28
N LYS A 7 -2.52 -7.82 1.21
CA LYS A 7 -1.74 -6.58 1.04
C LYS A 7 -2.08 -5.81 -0.24
N THR A 8 -3.02 -6.31 -1.03
CA THR A 8 -3.49 -5.79 -2.31
C THR A 8 -4.68 -4.84 -2.19
N ILE A 9 -5.46 -4.89 -1.09
CA ILE A 9 -6.57 -3.95 -0.84
C ILE A 9 -6.37 -3.29 0.53
N PHE A 10 -6.24 -1.96 0.55
CA PHE A 10 -5.98 -1.20 1.78
C PHE A 10 -7.13 -1.35 2.79
N SER A 11 -6.87 -2.08 3.88
CA SER A 11 -7.80 -2.30 5.00
C SER A 11 -8.04 -1.04 5.85
N GLY A 12 -7.44 0.11 5.51
CA GLY A 12 -7.66 1.37 6.23
C GLY A 12 -6.79 1.55 7.46
N TYR A 13 -6.15 0.49 7.95
CA TYR A 13 -5.31 0.54 9.14
C TYR A 13 -3.83 0.52 8.76
N TYR A 14 -3.20 1.68 8.88
CA TYR A 14 -1.76 1.79 8.81
C TYR A 14 -1.18 1.53 10.21
N PRO A 15 -0.39 0.47 10.41
CA PRO A 15 0.17 0.20 11.72
C PRO A 15 1.09 1.35 12.14
N PRO A 16 0.91 1.90 13.35
CA PRO A 16 1.78 2.93 13.88
C PRO A 16 3.19 2.37 14.12
N ARG A 17 4.12 3.22 14.55
CA ARG A 17 5.52 2.82 14.66
C ARG A 17 5.67 1.70 15.69
N ILE A 18 6.57 0.74 15.44
CA ILE A 18 6.79 -0.42 16.32
C ILE A 18 7.09 0.02 17.77
N GLU A 19 7.81 1.13 17.93
CA GLU A 19 8.08 1.77 19.23
C GLU A 19 6.79 1.99 20.04
N GLU A 20 5.71 2.48 19.42
CA GLU A 20 4.42 2.74 20.08
C GLU A 20 3.70 1.45 20.49
N TRP A 21 3.96 0.33 19.81
CA TRP A 21 3.38 -0.97 20.16
C TRP A 21 4.14 -1.63 21.32
N ILE A 22 5.45 -1.48 21.35
CA ILE A 22 6.30 -1.95 22.45
C ILE A 22 5.90 -1.23 23.75
N GLU A 23 5.66 0.09 23.69
CA GLU A 23 5.18 0.86 24.86
C GLU A 23 3.81 0.38 25.36
N LYS A 24 2.95 -0.12 24.48
CA LYS A 24 1.64 -0.68 24.82
C LYS A 24 1.71 -2.15 25.29
N GLY A 25 2.91 -2.70 25.46
CA GLY A 25 3.14 -4.05 25.98
C GLY A 25 2.93 -5.17 24.96
N TRP A 26 3.02 -4.87 23.67
CA TRP A 26 2.90 -5.89 22.61
C TRP A 26 4.29 -6.47 22.27
N GLU A 27 4.38 -7.80 22.22
CA GLU A 27 5.59 -8.52 21.80
C GLU A 27 5.76 -8.48 20.28
N VAL A 28 6.95 -8.06 19.84
CA VAL A 28 7.30 -8.01 18.42
C VAL A 28 7.80 -9.38 17.98
N VAL A 29 6.94 -10.13 17.28
CA VAL A 29 7.22 -11.51 16.84
C VAL A 29 8.18 -11.55 15.62
N SER A 30 8.23 -10.49 14.80
CA SER A 30 9.18 -10.38 13.69
C SER A 30 9.35 -8.92 13.24
N THR A 31 10.58 -8.54 12.88
CA THR A 31 10.95 -7.19 12.40
C THR A 31 11.33 -7.18 10.91
N THR A 32 11.15 -8.29 10.20
CA THR A 32 11.56 -8.45 8.80
C THR A 32 10.70 -7.68 7.79
N GLY A 33 9.66 -6.96 8.25
CA GLY A 33 8.85 -6.08 7.42
C GLY A 33 9.38 -4.65 7.46
N GLU A 34 10.22 -4.29 6.50
CA GLU A 34 10.56 -2.89 6.27
C GLU A 34 9.29 -2.07 6.01
N ARG A 35 9.22 -0.85 6.55
CA ARG A 35 8.13 0.11 6.33
C ARG A 35 8.15 0.56 4.86
N GLU A 36 7.23 0.03 4.04
CA GLU A 36 7.14 0.29 2.59
C GLU A 36 6.24 1.48 2.27
N ASP A 37 6.26 2.49 3.13
CA ASP A 37 5.22 3.52 3.21
C ASP A 37 5.50 4.76 2.38
N PHE A 38 6.50 4.65 1.50
CA PHE A 38 6.91 5.70 0.59
C PHE A 38 6.66 5.23 -0.85
N GLY A 39 5.95 6.05 -1.62
CA GLY A 39 5.61 5.74 -3.01
C GLY A 39 4.48 4.73 -3.16
N LEU A 40 3.47 4.81 -2.28
CA LEU A 40 2.24 4.03 -2.40
C LEU A 40 1.20 4.85 -3.15
N TRP A 41 0.56 4.29 -4.17
CA TRP A 41 -0.55 4.93 -4.87
C TRP A 41 -1.80 4.08 -4.75
N ARG A 42 -2.86 4.66 -4.20
CA ARG A 42 -4.14 3.99 -4.02
C ARG A 42 -5.11 4.37 -5.11
N CYS A 43 -5.69 3.39 -5.78
CA CYS A 43 -6.84 3.64 -6.64
C CYS A 43 -8.06 4.06 -5.80
N ALA A 44 -8.63 5.24 -6.06
CA ALA A 44 -9.81 5.74 -5.34
C ALA A 44 -11.06 4.86 -5.54
N THR A 45 -11.14 4.15 -6.68
CA THR A 45 -12.31 3.32 -7.04
C THR A 45 -12.28 1.94 -6.37
N CYS A 46 -11.19 1.19 -6.54
CA CYS A 46 -11.10 -0.19 -6.04
C CYS A 46 -10.19 -0.36 -4.82
N LYS A 47 -9.53 0.71 -4.35
CA LYS A 47 -8.60 0.70 -3.22
C LYS A 47 -7.36 -0.18 -3.41
N TRP A 48 -7.04 -0.51 -4.67
CA TRP A 48 -5.81 -1.23 -5.02
C TRP A 48 -4.59 -0.35 -4.78
N LEU A 49 -3.54 -0.93 -4.19
CA LEU A 49 -2.28 -0.25 -3.88
C LEU A 49 -1.22 -0.58 -4.93
N TYR A 50 -0.75 0.44 -5.62
CA TYR A 50 0.48 0.43 -6.39
C TYR A 50 1.65 0.75 -5.46
N LYS A 51 2.68 -0.07 -5.45
CA LYS A 51 3.83 0.10 -4.55
C LYS A 51 5.09 0.32 -5.37
N GLU A 52 5.59 1.54 -5.39
CA GLU A 52 6.77 1.90 -6.18
C GLU A 52 8.03 1.11 -5.76
N LYS A 53 8.13 0.68 -4.50
CA LYS A 53 9.25 -0.15 -4.03
C LYS A 53 9.24 -1.57 -4.60
N GLU A 54 8.06 -2.13 -4.86
CA GLU A 54 7.90 -3.48 -5.43
C GLU A 54 7.83 -3.44 -6.97
N GLN A 55 7.65 -2.26 -7.57
CA GLN A 55 7.56 -2.07 -9.01
C GLN A 55 8.88 -1.55 -9.59
N ALA A 56 9.15 -1.92 -10.85
CA ALA A 56 10.34 -1.43 -11.56
C ALA A 56 10.22 0.02 -12.03
N ALA A 57 9.00 0.59 -12.06
CA ALA A 57 8.72 1.93 -12.55
C ALA A 57 7.96 2.75 -11.50
N LYS A 58 8.24 4.06 -11.48
CA LYS A 58 7.48 5.02 -10.70
C LYS A 58 6.09 5.18 -11.28
N PHE A 59 5.09 5.45 -10.44
CA PHE A 59 3.73 5.64 -10.92
C PHE A 59 3.63 6.83 -11.90
N GLU A 60 4.42 7.87 -11.65
CA GLU A 60 4.53 9.06 -12.51
C GLU A 60 5.13 8.76 -13.89
N ASP A 61 5.95 7.70 -13.99
CA ASP A 61 6.60 7.27 -15.24
C ASP A 61 5.69 6.34 -16.08
N LEU A 62 4.54 5.94 -15.53
CA LEU A 62 3.61 5.07 -16.24
C LEU A 62 2.97 5.79 -17.44
N PRO A 63 2.81 5.08 -18.58
CA PRO A 63 2.19 5.64 -19.77
C PRO A 63 0.75 6.11 -19.50
N ASP A 64 0.27 7.10 -20.25
CA ASP A 64 -1.10 7.63 -20.10
C ASP A 64 -2.21 6.61 -20.38
N ASP A 65 -1.90 5.54 -21.12
CA ASP A 65 -2.84 4.42 -21.35
C ASP A 65 -2.84 3.40 -20.20
N TRP A 66 -2.01 3.59 -19.17
CA TRP A 66 -1.98 2.71 -18.02
C TRP A 66 -3.30 2.78 -17.24
N LYS A 67 -3.83 1.59 -16.94
CA LYS A 67 -5.10 1.40 -16.26
C LYS A 67 -4.91 0.50 -15.06
N CYS A 68 -5.68 0.76 -14.01
CA CYS A 68 -5.69 -0.10 -12.83
C CYS A 68 -5.96 -1.56 -13.23
N PRO A 69 -5.13 -2.53 -12.81
CA PRO A 69 -5.32 -3.94 -13.17
C PRO A 69 -6.62 -4.53 -12.61
N VAL A 70 -7.18 -3.91 -11.57
CA VAL A 70 -8.42 -4.37 -10.91
C VAL A 70 -9.67 -3.77 -11.56
N CYS A 71 -9.74 -2.44 -11.67
CA CYS A 71 -10.96 -1.75 -12.10
C CYS A 71 -10.85 -1.03 -13.45
N LYS A 72 -9.69 -1.07 -14.11
CA LYS A 72 -9.42 -0.50 -15.44
C LYS A 72 -9.61 1.02 -15.56
N VAL A 73 -9.74 1.73 -14.44
CA VAL A 73 -9.71 3.20 -14.42
C VAL A 73 -8.31 3.69 -14.74
N GLY A 74 -8.20 4.85 -15.38
CA GLY A 74 -6.91 5.47 -15.69
C GLY A 74 -6.16 5.94 -14.45
N LYS A 75 -4.88 6.28 -14.63
CA LYS A 75 -4.00 6.79 -13.57
C LYS A 75 -4.52 8.04 -12.85
N THR A 76 -5.43 8.79 -13.47
CA THR A 76 -6.06 9.99 -12.90
C THR A 76 -6.93 9.73 -11.66
N ALA A 77 -7.39 8.49 -11.47
CA ALA A 77 -8.19 8.09 -10.32
C ALA A 77 -7.35 7.54 -9.15
N PHE A 78 -6.02 7.68 -9.21
CA PHE A 78 -5.12 7.27 -8.14
C PHE A 78 -4.76 8.44 -7.23
N GLU A 79 -4.62 8.14 -5.94
CA GLU A 79 -4.25 9.06 -4.88
C GLU A 79 -2.91 8.59 -4.30
N ILE A 80 -1.96 9.50 -4.12
CA ILE A 80 -0.72 9.20 -3.42
C ILE A 80 -1.00 8.99 -1.92
N ILE A 81 -0.49 7.90 -1.38
CA ILE A 81 -0.51 7.56 0.04
C ILE A 81 0.93 7.72 0.54
N GLY A 82 1.14 8.70 1.40
CA GLY A 82 2.42 9.02 2.05
C GLY A 82 2.18 9.66 3.40
#